data_AF-A0A0G0PIE6-F1
#
_entry.id   AF-A0A0G0PIE6-F1
#
_cell.length_a   1.000
_cell.length_b   1.000
_cell.length_c   1.000
_cell.angle_alpha   90.00
_cell.angle_beta   90.00
_cell.angle_gamma   90.00
#
_symmetry.space_group_name_H-M   'P 1'
#
loop_
_entity.id
_entity.type
_entity.pdbx_description
1 polymer ?
#
loop_
_entity_poly.entity_id
_entity_poly.type
_entity_poly.pdbx_seq_one_letter_code
_entity_poly.pdbx_strand_id
1 'polypeptide(L)'
;MSDINKKNQRQAGSTLVEILIAISVIALVLTAVGSMISMSIKLSDSNEQKQLALQKAQEALEFFRRERSINSWSSFSTPLDDGAVYCLNSLPDSVASASANLGACADGDFLEAAKYEFQREAVVNFNNANSLKVEIDLLWQDGNKAKDLTIEQNFENY
;
A
#
# COMPACT_ATOMS: atom_id res chain seq x y z
N MET A 1 -68.17 -19.32 -53.77
CA MET A 1 -68.12 -18.92 -52.35
C MET A 1 -66.88 -19.58 -51.77
N SER A 2 -65.73 -18.87 -51.72
CA SER A 2 -65.16 -18.25 -50.50
C SER A 2 -64.77 -19.34 -49.48
N ASP A 3 -63.51 -19.56 -49.08
CA ASP A 3 -62.47 -18.59 -48.72
C ASP A 3 -61.07 -19.18 -48.88
N ILE A 4 -60.22 -18.52 -49.66
CA ILE A 4 -58.77 -18.78 -49.69
C ILE A 4 -58.10 -17.82 -48.70
N ASN A 5 -57.53 -18.41 -47.66
CA ASN A 5 -56.22 -18.09 -47.09
C ASN A 5 -56.03 -16.69 -46.48
N LYS A 6 -56.09 -16.63 -45.14
CA LYS A 6 -55.60 -15.49 -44.36
C LYS A 6 -54.90 -15.99 -43.09
N LYS A 7 -53.66 -16.49 -43.21
CA LYS A 7 -52.80 -16.70 -42.04
C LYS A 7 -51.37 -16.22 -42.29
N ASN A 8 -50.91 -15.44 -41.31
CA ASN A 8 -49.53 -15.12 -40.94
C ASN A 8 -48.70 -14.24 -41.89
N GLN A 9 -48.83 -12.92 -41.73
CA GLN A 9 -47.79 -11.96 -42.12
C GLN A 9 -47.57 -10.87 -41.05
N ARG A 10 -47.31 -11.26 -39.80
CA ARG A 10 -46.95 -10.32 -38.70
C ARG A 10 -45.80 -10.82 -37.82
N GLN A 11 -44.81 -11.53 -38.37
CA GLN A 11 -43.65 -12.04 -37.60
C GLN A 11 -42.29 -11.47 -38.02
N ALA A 12 -42.19 -10.67 -39.10
CA ALA A 12 -40.90 -10.19 -39.61
C ALA A 12 -40.42 -8.85 -38.98
N GLY A 13 -41.31 -8.04 -38.41
CA GLY A 13 -40.95 -6.75 -37.79
C GLY A 13 -40.57 -6.85 -36.30
N SER A 14 -40.97 -7.92 -35.62
CA SER A 14 -40.71 -8.12 -34.18
C SER A 14 -39.28 -8.59 -33.90
N THR A 15 -38.67 -9.35 -34.82
CA THR A 15 -37.34 -9.95 -34.64
C THR A 15 -36.19 -8.94 -34.70
N LEU A 16 -36.30 -7.89 -35.51
CA LEU A 16 -35.24 -6.88 -35.63
C LEU A 16 -35.15 -6.01 -34.35
N VAL A 17 -36.29 -5.59 -33.81
CA VAL A 17 -36.35 -4.83 -32.54
C VAL A 17 -35.85 -5.69 -31.38
N GLU A 18 -36.20 -6.98 -31.35
CA GLU A 18 -35.73 -7.93 -30.34
C GLU A 18 -34.20 -8.10 -30.37
N ILE A 19 -33.60 -8.21 -31.56
CA ILE A 19 -32.13 -8.28 -31.71
C ILE A 19 -31.47 -6.98 -31.24
N LEU A 20 -32.04 -5.81 -31.57
CA LEU A 20 -31.50 -4.52 -31.11
C LEU A 20 -31.54 -4.41 -29.57
N ILE A 21 -32.64 -4.84 -28.95
CA ILE A 21 -32.76 -4.87 -27.49
C ILE A 21 -31.72 -5.84 -26.92
N ALA A 22 -31.59 -7.05 -27.47
CA ALA A 22 -30.61 -8.03 -27.01
C ALA A 22 -29.17 -7.49 -27.08
N ILE A 23 -28.77 -6.87 -28.20
CA ILE A 23 -27.46 -6.24 -28.36
C ILE A 23 -27.25 -5.12 -27.33
N SER A 24 -28.26 -4.29 -27.10
CA SER A 24 -28.17 -3.20 -26.12
C SER A 24 -27.93 -3.72 -24.69
N VAL A 25 -28.63 -4.78 -24.30
CA VAL A 25 -28.46 -5.41 -22.98
C VAL A 25 -27.08 -6.04 -22.87
N ILE A 26 -26.61 -6.75 -23.90
CA ILE A 26 -25.27 -7.34 -23.91
C ILE A 26 -24.19 -6.25 -23.78
N ALA A 27 -24.31 -5.14 -24.52
CA ALA A 27 -23.37 -4.03 -24.45
C ALA A 27 -23.31 -3.39 -23.04
N LEU A 28 -24.47 -3.23 -22.38
CA LEU A 28 -24.54 -2.74 -21.00
C LEU A 28 -23.83 -3.70 -20.03
N VAL A 29 -24.09 -5.01 -20.16
CA VAL A 29 -23.46 -6.03 -19.30
C VAL A 29 -21.96 -6.04 -19.48
N LEU A 30 -21.46 -6.03 -20.71
CA LEU A 30 -20.02 -6.01 -20.99
C LEU A 30 -19.34 -4.77 -20.43
N THR A 31 -20.01 -3.61 -20.49
CA THR A 31 -19.49 -2.36 -19.90
C THR A 31 -19.39 -2.46 -18.38
N ALA A 32 -20.42 -3.01 -17.72
CA ALA A 32 -20.41 -3.23 -16.27
C ALA A 32 -19.31 -4.23 -15.84
N VAL A 33 -19.11 -5.30 -16.60
CA VAL A 33 -18.03 -6.27 -16.34
C VAL A 33 -16.66 -5.62 -16.53
N GLY A 34 -16.47 -4.84 -17.58
CA GLY A 34 -15.21 -4.13 -17.85
C GLY A 34 -14.85 -3.13 -16.74
N SER A 35 -15.83 -2.40 -16.21
CA SER A 35 -15.60 -1.47 -15.09
C SER A 35 -15.25 -2.20 -13.80
N MET A 36 -15.92 -3.32 -13.49
CA MET A 36 -15.59 -4.17 -12.34
C MET A 36 -14.19 -4.74 -12.44
N ILE A 37 -13.77 -5.27 -13.60
CA ILE A 37 -12.41 -5.78 -13.80
C ILE A 37 -11.37 -4.69 -13.56
N SER A 38 -11.62 -3.50 -14.13
CA SER A 38 -10.71 -2.35 -13.96
C SER A 38 -10.57 -1.94 -12.49
N MET A 39 -11.67 -1.97 -11.74
CA MET A 39 -11.67 -1.69 -10.31
C MET A 39 -10.92 -2.76 -9.51
N SER A 40 -11.14 -4.04 -9.83
CA SER A 40 -10.44 -5.16 -9.19
C SER A 40 -8.92 -5.09 -9.38
N ILE A 41 -8.46 -4.71 -10.58
CA ILE A 41 -7.02 -4.53 -10.84
C ILE A 41 -6.45 -3.41 -9.98
N LYS A 42 -7.10 -2.25 -9.92
CA LYS A 42 -6.67 -1.12 -9.07
C LYS A 42 -6.64 -1.49 -7.59
N LEU A 43 -7.63 -2.24 -7.13
CA LEU A 43 -7.66 -2.71 -5.74
C LEU A 43 -6.52 -3.68 -5.46
N SER A 44 -6.23 -4.59 -6.39
CA SER A 44 -5.11 -5.53 -6.26
C SER A 44 -3.77 -4.81 -6.18
N ASP A 45 -3.54 -3.80 -7.02
CA ASP A 45 -2.31 -3.00 -7.04
C ASP A 45 -2.13 -2.22 -5.73
N SER A 46 -3.18 -1.54 -5.26
CA SER A 46 -3.15 -0.80 -3.99
C SER A 46 -2.94 -1.73 -2.77
N ASN A 47 -3.48 -2.96 -2.82
CA ASN A 47 -3.25 -3.96 -1.77
C ASN A 47 -1.82 -4.50 -1.80
N GLU A 48 -1.26 -4.75 -2.99
CA GLU A 48 0.14 -5.16 -3.15
C GLU A 48 1.09 -4.09 -2.60
N GLN A 49 0.86 -2.81 -2.95
CA GLN A 49 1.63 -1.67 -2.41
C GLN A 49 1.62 -1.65 -0.87
N LYS A 50 0.44 -1.82 -0.26
CA LYS A 50 0.31 -1.86 1.21
C LYS A 50 1.02 -3.06 1.84
N GLN A 51 0.96 -4.22 1.20
CA GLN A 51 1.64 -5.42 1.71
C GLN A 51 3.16 -5.25 1.66
N LEU A 52 3.69 -4.70 0.56
CA LEU A 52 5.10 -4.36 0.45
C LEU A 52 5.50 -3.29 1.47
N ALA A 53 4.68 -2.25 1.64
CA ALA A 53 4.92 -1.23 2.64
C ALA A 53 5.01 -1.83 4.05
N LEU A 54 4.07 -2.69 4.42
CA LEU A 54 4.09 -3.38 5.70
C LEU A 54 5.34 -4.25 5.87
N GLN A 55 5.74 -4.99 4.84
CA GLN A 55 6.97 -5.78 4.87
C GLN A 55 8.20 -4.88 5.11
N LYS A 56 8.30 -3.74 4.41
CA LYS A 56 9.44 -2.81 4.55
C LYS A 56 9.46 -2.09 5.88
N ALA A 57 8.30 -1.78 6.44
CA ALA A 57 8.20 -1.25 7.79
C ALA A 57 8.67 -2.30 8.81
N GLN A 58 8.20 -3.55 8.68
CA GLN A 58 8.61 -4.67 9.54
C GLN A 58 10.11 -4.94 9.47
N GLU A 59 10.73 -4.88 8.28
CA GLU A 59 12.18 -5.03 8.13
C GLU A 59 12.96 -4.02 8.98
N ALA A 60 12.51 -2.76 9.05
CA ALA A 60 13.14 -1.74 9.90
C ALA A 60 12.85 -1.94 11.39
N LEU A 61 11.63 -2.32 11.76
CA LEU A 61 11.31 -2.62 13.15
C LEU A 61 12.14 -3.80 13.68
N GLU A 62 12.29 -4.84 12.84
CA GLU A 62 13.13 -6.00 13.13
C GLU A 62 14.62 -5.63 13.24
N PHE A 63 15.08 -4.63 12.51
CA PHE A 63 16.42 -4.05 12.73
C PHE A 63 16.56 -3.52 14.16
N PHE A 64 15.65 -2.67 14.64
CA PHE A 64 15.70 -2.17 16.02
C PHE A 64 15.57 -3.28 17.06
N ARG A 65 14.69 -4.27 16.81
CA ARG A 65 14.53 -5.44 17.68
C ARG A 65 15.81 -6.26 17.76
N ARG A 66 16.48 -6.49 16.64
CA ARG A 66 17.77 -7.17 16.59
C ARG A 66 18.82 -6.38 17.36
N GLU A 67 18.97 -5.10 17.08
CA GLU A 67 19.95 -4.24 17.76
C GLU A 67 19.74 -4.21 19.28
N ARG A 68 18.48 -4.15 19.73
CA ARG A 68 18.15 -4.23 21.17
C ARG A 68 18.50 -5.59 21.79
N SER A 69 18.38 -6.69 21.03
CA SER A 69 18.64 -8.04 21.55
C SER A 69 20.12 -8.39 21.61
N ILE A 70 20.96 -7.82 20.75
CA ILE A 70 22.40 -8.09 20.71
C ILE A 70 23.21 -7.09 21.54
N ASN A 71 22.70 -5.87 21.73
CA ASN A 71 23.39 -4.80 22.45
C ASN A 71 22.83 -4.59 23.87
N SER A 72 23.67 -4.04 24.76
CA SER A 72 23.21 -3.51 26.05
C SER A 72 22.25 -2.34 25.86
N TRP A 73 21.40 -2.04 26.85
CA TRP A 73 20.49 -0.89 26.79
C TRP A 73 21.22 0.41 26.44
N SER A 74 22.32 0.72 27.12
CA SER A 74 23.10 1.92 26.85
C SER A 74 23.66 1.96 25.43
N SER A 75 24.14 0.83 24.89
CA SER A 75 24.66 0.78 23.52
C SER A 75 23.57 0.92 22.46
N PHE A 76 22.34 0.51 22.79
CA PHE A 76 21.17 0.65 21.93
C PHE A 76 20.57 2.06 21.96
N SER A 77 20.40 2.63 23.15
CA SER A 77 19.67 3.88 23.34
C SER A 77 20.53 5.13 23.17
N THR A 78 21.82 5.10 23.53
CA THR A 78 22.70 6.30 23.50
C THR A 78 22.88 6.89 22.10
N PRO A 79 22.95 6.11 21.01
CA PRO A 79 23.05 6.67 19.66
C PRO A 79 21.76 7.27 19.11
N LEU A 80 20.64 7.13 19.84
CA LEU A 80 19.33 7.61 19.44
C LEU A 80 18.97 8.86 20.24
N ASP A 81 18.37 9.82 19.54
CA ASP A 81 17.95 11.10 20.11
C ASP A 81 16.43 11.10 20.35
N ASP A 82 16.02 11.74 21.44
CA ASP A 82 14.60 11.86 21.78
C ASP A 82 13.89 12.84 20.85
N GLY A 83 12.76 12.40 20.28
CA GLY A 83 11.97 13.14 19.29
C GLY A 83 12.63 13.21 17.91
N ALA A 84 13.69 12.44 17.67
CA ALA A 84 14.39 12.45 16.39
C ALA A 84 13.71 11.57 15.34
N VAL A 85 13.80 12.04 14.09
CA VAL A 85 13.41 11.30 12.89
C VAL A 85 14.67 10.82 12.19
N TYR A 86 14.65 9.60 11.68
CA TYR A 86 15.76 9.00 10.93
C TYR A 86 15.27 8.50 9.58
N CYS A 87 15.88 8.95 8.49
CA CYS A 87 15.57 8.45 7.16
C CYS A 87 16.23 7.08 6.92
N LEU A 88 15.44 6.02 6.89
CA LEU A 88 15.92 4.64 6.79
C LEU A 88 15.66 4.03 5.41
N ASN A 89 15.94 4.72 4.31
CA ASN A 89 15.78 4.12 2.98
C ASN A 89 16.77 2.97 2.72
N SER A 90 17.94 3.00 3.34
CA SER A 90 18.77 1.83 3.57
C SER A 90 18.80 1.52 5.06
N LEU A 91 18.80 0.24 5.42
CA LEU A 91 18.99 -0.14 6.82
C LEU A 91 20.47 0.05 7.16
N PRO A 92 20.81 0.81 8.21
CA PRO A 92 22.18 0.93 8.66
C PRO A 92 22.68 -0.41 9.22
N ASP A 93 23.99 -0.59 9.26
CA ASP A 93 24.59 -1.85 9.77
C ASP A 93 24.39 -2.02 11.28
N SER A 94 24.31 -0.90 12.01
CA SER A 94 24.10 -0.86 13.46
C SER A 94 23.31 0.38 13.88
N VAL A 95 22.75 0.36 15.08
CA VAL A 95 22.06 1.54 15.64
C VAL A 95 23.01 2.74 15.82
N ALA A 96 24.30 2.49 16.04
CA ALA A 96 25.31 3.55 16.13
C ALA A 96 25.51 4.28 14.79
N SER A 97 25.38 3.57 13.66
CA SER A 97 25.43 4.17 12.32
C SER A 97 24.12 4.84 11.90
N ALA A 98 23.02 4.64 12.64
CA ALA A 98 21.74 5.28 12.33
C ALA A 98 21.79 6.81 12.49
N SER A 99 22.70 7.33 13.34
CA SER A 99 22.90 8.77 13.52
C SER A 99 23.36 9.49 12.24
N ALA A 100 23.95 8.76 11.28
CA ALA A 100 24.29 9.32 9.97
C ALA A 100 23.05 9.65 9.12
N ASN A 101 21.91 9.05 9.44
CA ASN A 101 20.64 9.20 8.76
C ASN A 101 19.67 10.11 9.53
N LEU A 102 20.19 10.97 10.41
CA LEU A 102 19.38 11.87 11.22
C LEU A 102 18.67 12.90 10.32
N GLY A 103 17.36 13.03 10.49
CA GLY A 103 16.46 13.90 9.72
C GLY A 103 15.38 13.11 8.98
N ALA A 104 14.38 13.84 8.49
CA ALA A 104 13.39 13.32 7.55
C ALA A 104 14.06 12.98 6.20
N CYS A 105 13.46 12.06 5.45
CA CYS A 105 13.90 11.75 4.10
C CYS A 105 13.73 12.95 3.17
N ALA A 106 14.76 13.26 2.37
CA ALA A 106 14.67 14.33 1.40
C ALA A 106 13.89 13.90 0.15
N ASP A 107 13.47 14.86 -0.66
CA ASP A 107 12.93 14.59 -1.99
C ASP A 107 14.00 13.88 -2.83
N GLY A 108 13.72 12.65 -3.27
CA GLY A 108 14.67 11.82 -4.01
C GLY A 108 15.25 10.67 -3.18
N ASP A 109 15.12 10.70 -1.86
CA ASP A 109 15.46 9.58 -1.02
C ASP A 109 14.31 8.57 -1.09
N PHE A 110 14.48 7.54 -1.94
CA PHE A 110 13.50 6.48 -2.13
C PHE A 110 14.09 5.09 -1.85
N LEU A 111 13.26 4.27 -1.20
CA LEU A 111 13.41 2.83 -1.09
C LEU A 111 12.59 2.18 -2.22
N GLU A 112 13.29 1.62 -3.21
CA GLU A 112 12.65 0.86 -4.28
C GLU A 112 12.29 -0.56 -3.81
N ALA A 113 11.03 -0.95 -4.01
CA ALA A 113 10.60 -2.34 -3.83
C ALA A 113 9.66 -2.76 -4.96
N ALA A 114 10.10 -3.76 -5.73
CA ALA A 114 9.47 -4.18 -6.97
C ALA A 114 9.38 -3.04 -8.00
N LYS A 115 8.19 -2.47 -8.20
CA LYS A 115 7.94 -1.34 -9.13
C LYS A 115 7.48 -0.06 -8.41
N TYR A 116 7.54 -0.06 -7.08
CA TYR A 116 7.03 1.02 -6.24
C TYR A 116 8.18 1.68 -5.48
N GLU A 117 8.01 2.97 -5.21
CA GLU A 117 8.94 3.80 -4.45
C GLU A 117 8.31 4.16 -3.11
N PHE A 118 9.06 3.94 -2.04
CA PHE A 118 8.65 4.25 -0.67
C PHE A 118 9.66 5.21 -0.03
N GLN A 119 9.24 5.93 1.00
CA GLN A 119 10.12 6.60 1.93
C GLN A 119 9.90 5.98 3.30
N ARG A 120 10.97 5.60 3.97
CA ARG A 120 10.90 4.96 5.29
C ARG A 120 11.58 5.84 6.32
N GLU A 121 10.85 6.23 7.34
CA GLU A 121 11.34 7.03 8.45
C GLU A 121 11.15 6.26 9.76
N ALA A 122 12.08 6.46 10.70
CA ALA A 122 11.92 6.00 12.07
C ALA A 122 11.85 7.21 12.99
N VAL A 123 10.78 7.29 13.77
CA VAL A 123 10.61 8.31 14.81
C VAL A 123 10.90 7.67 16.17
N VAL A 124 11.88 8.20 16.88
CA VAL A 124 12.28 7.70 18.19
C VAL A 124 11.81 8.66 19.28
N ASN A 125 11.07 8.13 20.24
CA ASN A 125 10.56 8.90 21.39
C ASN A 125 10.91 8.16 22.68
N PHE A 126 11.59 8.82 23.61
CA PHE A 126 11.93 8.25 24.90
C PHE A 126 10.76 8.44 25.86
N ASN A 127 10.19 7.32 26.33
CA ASN A 127 9.15 7.37 27.35
C ASN A 127 9.77 7.71 28.72
N ASN A 128 10.98 7.20 28.99
CA ASN A 128 11.80 7.47 30.16
C ASN A 128 13.24 6.95 29.94
N ALA A 129 14.11 7.03 30.96
CA ALA A 129 15.51 6.58 30.86
C ALA A 129 15.68 5.07 30.55
N ASN A 130 14.64 4.26 30.77
CA ASN A 130 14.64 2.80 30.62
C ASN A 130 13.63 2.31 29.57
N SER A 131 12.98 3.21 28.81
CA SER A 131 12.04 2.82 27.77
C SER A 131 12.03 3.86 26.65
N LEU A 132 12.04 3.37 25.42
CA LEU A 132 11.87 4.18 24.22
C LEU A 132 10.89 3.50 23.27
N LYS A 133 10.14 4.33 22.55
CA LYS A 133 9.23 3.95 21.49
C LYS A 133 9.90 4.25 20.15
N VAL A 134 9.88 3.28 19.24
CA VAL A 134 10.23 3.49 17.84
C VAL A 134 8.97 3.33 17.02
N GLU A 135 8.64 4.35 16.24
CA GLU A 135 7.60 4.33 15.21
C GLU A 135 8.30 4.28 13.85
N ILE A 136 7.84 3.39 12.98
CA ILE A 136 8.33 3.29 11.60
C ILE A 136 7.20 3.77 10.70
N ASP A 137 7.45 4.90 10.05
CA ASP A 137 6.55 5.51 9.08
C ASP A 137 7.00 5.17 7.67
N LEU A 138 6.08 4.66 6.87
CA LEU A 138 6.29 4.42 5.46
C LEU A 138 5.37 5.31 4.64
N LEU A 139 5.93 6.11 3.74
CA LEU A 139 5.19 7.00 2.85
C LEU A 139 5.37 6.57 1.40
N TRP A 140 4.30 6.61 0.61
CA TRP A 140 4.34 6.37 -0.83
C TRP A 140 3.22 7.08 -1.58
N GLN A 141 3.30 7.08 -2.91
CA GLN A 141 2.27 7.64 -3.78
C GLN A 141 1.46 6.54 -4.46
N ASP A 142 0.13 6.59 -4.33
CA ASP A 142 -0.82 5.79 -5.10
C ASP A 142 -1.54 6.73 -6.09
N GLY A 143 -0.94 6.90 -7.27
CA GLY A 143 -1.33 7.91 -8.25
C GLY A 143 -1.05 9.33 -7.74
N ASN A 144 -2.09 10.14 -7.56
CA ASN A 144 -1.99 11.51 -7.02
C ASN A 144 -2.32 11.58 -5.52
N LYS A 145 -2.35 10.43 -4.83
CA LYS A 145 -2.69 10.36 -3.41
C LYS A 145 -1.49 9.86 -2.63
N ALA A 146 -1.00 10.70 -1.72
CA ALA A 146 -0.07 10.28 -0.69
C ALA A 146 -0.76 9.23 0.21
N LYS A 147 0.00 8.21 0.56
CA LYS A 147 -0.37 7.11 1.44
C LYS A 147 0.73 6.92 2.47
N ASP A 148 0.29 6.53 3.66
CA ASP A 148 1.13 6.31 4.81
C ASP A 148 0.76 5.00 5.52
N LEU A 149 1.75 4.43 6.21
CA LEU A 149 1.61 3.27 7.08
C LEU A 149 2.58 3.43 8.25
N THR A 150 2.06 3.35 9.47
CA THR A 150 2.87 3.41 10.69
C THR A 150 2.79 2.08 11.44
N ILE A 151 3.94 1.58 11.89
CA ILE A 151 4.01 0.51 12.90
C ILE A 151 4.90 0.98 14.06
N GLU A 152 4.58 0.56 15.28
CA GLU A 152 5.30 1.02 16.47
C GLU A 152 5.71 -0.12 17.39
N GLN A 153 6.81 0.06 18.12
CA GLN A 153 7.23 -0.84 19.18
C GLN A 153 7.87 -0.07 20.34
N ASN A 154 7.47 -0.44 21.55
CA ASN A 154 8.14 -0.04 22.77
C ASN A 154 9.27 -1.02 23.10
N PHE A 155 10.45 -0.47 23.37
CA PHE A 155 11.61 -1.19 23.88
C PHE A 155 11.84 -0.79 25.33
N GLU A 156 12.15 -1.77 26.17
CA GLU A 156 12.38 -1.57 27.60
C GLU A 156 13.76 -2.12 28.02
N ASN A 157 14.30 -1.54 29.08
CA ASN A 157 15.47 -2.03 29.79
C ASN A 157 15.02 -3.05 30.85
N TYR A 158 15.32 -4.33 30.63
CA TYR A 158 15.04 -5.44 31.54
C TYR A 158 16.32 -5.92 32.20
#